data_AF-A0A7W9YBP5-F1
#
_entry.id   AF-A0A7W9YBP5-F1
#
_cell.length_a   1.000
_cell.length_b   1.000
_cell.length_c   1.000
_cell.angle_alpha   90.00
_cell.angle_beta   90.00
_cell.angle_gamma   90.00
#
_symmetry.space_group_name_H-M   'P 1'
#
loop_
_entity.id
_entity.type
_entity.pdbx_description
1 polymer ?
#
loop_
_entity_poly.entity_id
_entity_poly.type
_entity_poly.pdbx_seq_one_letter_code
_entity_poly.pdbx_strand_id
1 'polypeptide(L)'
;MASSQTRAIQNYRSRLGDRGLARFEVLGRDSDRGLIRSLARKLAEDGPEAANLRAVVSETLAGEPPKKGGILAALRRSPMVGADLDTLRSREEGRAIDL
;
A
#
# COMPACT_ATOMS: atom_id res chain seq x y z
N MET A 1 33.73 27.89 12.87
CA MET A 1 33.63 27.53 11.44
C MET A 1 33.46 26.02 11.33
N ALA A 2 32.45 25.52 10.62
CA ALA A 2 32.30 24.07 10.42
C ALA A 2 33.50 23.55 9.59
N SER A 3 34.07 22.42 9.98
CA SER A 3 35.20 21.83 9.27
C SER A 3 34.85 21.52 7.81
N SER A 4 35.86 21.44 6.96
CA SER A 4 35.69 21.01 5.56
C SER A 4 34.93 19.69 5.46
N GLN A 5 35.14 18.78 6.41
CA GLN A 5 34.44 17.50 6.52
C GLN A 5 32.94 17.67 6.78
N THR A 6 32.54 18.52 7.73
CA THR A 6 31.12 18.77 8.03
C THR A 6 30.39 19.32 6.81
N ARG A 7 31.01 20.25 6.07
CA ARG A 7 30.44 20.81 4.83
C ARG A 7 30.34 19.74 3.73
N ALA A 8 31.35 18.89 3.56
CA ALA A 8 31.32 17.81 2.59
C ALA A 8 30.17 16.82 2.86
N ILE A 9 29.96 16.46 4.13
CA ILE A 9 28.84 15.60 4.55
C ILE A 9 27.50 16.27 4.25
N GLN A 10 27.36 17.56 4.56
CA GLN A 10 26.11 18.29 4.33
C GLN A 10 25.77 18.40 2.84
N ASN A 11 26.76 18.72 1.99
CA ASN A 11 26.58 18.79 0.54
C ASN A 11 26.26 17.41 -0.06
N TYR A 12 26.87 16.35 0.45
CA TYR A 12 26.51 14.98 0.06
C TYR A 12 25.05 14.65 0.41
N ARG A 13 24.60 15.03 1.62
CA ARG A 13 23.21 14.83 2.05
C ARG A 13 22.22 15.61 1.20
N SER A 14 22.52 16.87 0.88
CA SER A 14 21.67 17.69 0.01
C SER A 14 21.45 17.00 -1.34
N ARG A 15 22.54 16.53 -1.96
CA ARG A 15 22.48 15.82 -3.26
C ARG A 15 21.72 14.50 -3.20
N LEU A 16 21.70 13.81 -2.05
CA LEU A 16 20.84 12.64 -1.86
C LEU A 16 19.36 13.03 -1.78
N GLY A 17 19.05 14.12 -1.07
CA GLY A 17 17.70 14.68 -0.99
C GLY A 17 17.16 15.12 -2.35
N ASP A 18 17.99 15.76 -3.18
CA ASP A 18 17.64 16.16 -4.55
C ASP A 18 17.27 14.96 -5.44
N ARG A 19 17.71 13.75 -5.07
CA ARG A 19 17.37 12.48 -5.73
C ARG A 19 16.18 11.76 -5.08
N GLY A 20 15.47 12.42 -4.16
CA GLY A 20 14.35 11.84 -3.42
C GLY A 20 14.75 10.85 -2.31
N LEU A 21 16.03 10.76 -1.95
CA LEU A 21 16.52 9.84 -0.94
C LEU A 21 16.54 10.51 0.44
N ALA A 22 15.82 9.93 1.39
CA ALA A 22 15.80 10.37 2.78
C ALA A 22 16.50 9.35 3.69
N ARG A 23 17.13 9.85 4.75
CA ARG A 23 17.66 9.01 5.82
C ARG A 23 16.62 8.92 6.94
N PHE A 24 16.36 7.71 7.38
CA PHE A 24 15.51 7.41 8.53
C PHE A 24 16.14 6.32 9.37
N GLU A 25 15.76 6.28 10.64
CA GLU A 25 16.24 5.27 11.60
C GLU A 25 15.21 4.16 11.74
N VAL A 26 15.69 2.91 11.86
CA VAL A 26 14.85 1.72 11.96
C VAL A 26 15.35 0.85 13.10
N LEU A 27 14.43 0.37 13.93
CA LEU A 27 14.70 -0.68 14.92
C LEU A 27 14.50 -2.05 14.27
N GLY A 28 15.47 -2.95 14.41
CA GLY A 28 15.42 -4.29 13.83
C GLY A 28 16.45 -5.21 14.47
N ARG A 29 16.37 -6.52 14.18
CA ARG A 29 17.37 -7.48 14.65
C ARG A 29 18.71 -7.24 13.95
N ASP A 30 19.80 -7.51 14.64
CA ASP A 30 21.15 -7.37 14.09
C ASP A 30 21.35 -8.25 12.84
N SER A 31 20.77 -9.46 12.85
CA SER A 31 20.74 -10.40 11.73
C SER A 31 20.16 -9.81 10.44
N ASP A 32 19.18 -8.90 10.57
CA ASP A 32 18.40 -8.40 9.44
C ASP A 32 19.03 -7.13 8.85
N ARG A 33 20.04 -6.55 9.53
CA ARG A 33 20.69 -5.29 9.12
C ARG A 33 21.22 -5.34 7.69
N GLY A 34 21.86 -6.46 7.32
CA GLY A 34 22.41 -6.65 5.98
C GLY A 34 21.31 -6.68 4.91
N LEU A 35 20.25 -7.44 5.17
CA LEU A 35 19.10 -7.59 4.28
C LEU A 35 18.37 -6.25 4.07
N ILE A 36 18.07 -5.52 5.15
CA ILE A 36 17.39 -4.22 5.09
C ILE A 36 18.20 -3.21 4.27
N ARG A 37 19.53 -3.21 4.44
CA ARG A 37 20.42 -2.33 3.66
C ARG A 37 20.40 -2.66 2.17
N SER A 38 20.46 -3.95 1.82
CA SER A 38 20.40 -4.39 0.42
C SER A 38 19.04 -4.07 -0.22
N LEU A 39 17.95 -4.29 0.52
CA LEU A 39 16.59 -3.93 0.10
C LEU A 39 16.49 -2.43 -0.18
N ALA A 40 16.89 -1.58 0.77
CA ALA A 40 16.86 -0.12 0.60
C ALA A 40 17.70 0.34 -0.60
N ARG A 41 18.88 -0.26 -0.82
CA ARG A 41 19.72 0.05 -1.98
C ARG A 41 19.03 -0.29 -3.29
N LYS A 42 18.39 -1.46 -3.38
CA LYS A 42 17.67 -1.88 -4.59
C LYS A 42 16.46 -0.99 -4.86
N LEU A 43 15.73 -0.62 -3.82
CA LEU A 43 14.61 0.31 -3.92
C LEU A 43 15.02 1.72 -4.36
N ALA A 44 16.23 2.16 -4.05
CA ALA A 44 16.77 3.46 -4.44
C ALA A 44 17.20 3.53 -5.92
N GLU A 45 17.27 2.40 -6.64
CA GLU A 45 17.55 2.39 -8.09
C GLU A 45 16.33 2.84 -8.92
N ASP A 46 15.14 2.80 -8.33
CA ASP A 46 13.86 3.26 -8.90
C ASP A 46 13.52 2.73 -10.33
N GLY A 47 14.09 1.58 -10.69
CA GLY A 47 13.78 0.88 -11.94
C GLY A 47 12.58 -0.07 -11.84
N PRO A 48 12.24 -0.80 -12.92
CA PRO A 48 11.16 -1.77 -12.94
C PRO A 48 11.28 -2.86 -11.87
N GLU A 49 12.50 -3.32 -11.59
CA GLU A 49 12.78 -4.29 -10.52
C GLU A 49 12.47 -3.71 -9.13
N ALA A 50 12.76 -2.42 -8.91
CA ALA A 50 12.43 -1.75 -7.65
C ALA A 50 10.91 -1.63 -7.47
N ALA A 51 10.17 -1.34 -8.54
CA ALA A 51 8.71 -1.29 -8.51
C ALA A 51 8.10 -2.65 -8.18
N ASN A 52 8.57 -3.73 -8.82
CA ASN A 52 8.13 -5.09 -8.51
C ASN A 52 8.44 -5.47 -7.06
N LEU A 53 9.65 -5.15 -6.58
CA LEU A 53 10.04 -5.41 -5.19
C LEU A 53 9.16 -4.66 -4.18
N ARG A 54 8.77 -3.40 -4.47
CA ARG A 54 7.79 -2.68 -3.62
C ARG A 54 6.44 -3.40 -3.57
N ALA A 55 5.95 -3.90 -4.70
CA ALA A 55 4.66 -4.59 -4.76
C ALA A 55 4.68 -5.85 -3.88
N VAL A 56 5.68 -6.72 -4.08
CA VAL A 56 5.83 -7.97 -3.33
C VAL A 56 5.99 -7.71 -1.83
N VAL A 57 6.85 -6.77 -1.45
CA VAL A 57 7.07 -6.42 -0.04
C VAL A 57 5.80 -5.85 0.57
N SER A 58 5.09 -4.96 -0.14
CA SER A 58 3.84 -4.37 0.36
C SER A 58 2.74 -5.41 0.54
N GLU A 59 2.59 -6.34 -0.40
CA GLU A 59 1.62 -7.44 -0.30
C GLU A 59 1.95 -8.35 0.89
N THR A 60 3.22 -8.71 1.07
CA THR A 60 3.66 -9.57 2.17
C THR A 60 3.46 -8.89 3.53
N LEU A 61 3.69 -7.58 3.62
CA LEU A 61 3.55 -6.80 4.86
C LEU A 61 2.11 -6.38 5.17
N ALA A 62 1.23 -6.30 4.17
CA ALA A 62 -0.17 -5.92 4.34
C ALA A 62 -0.99 -6.93 5.16
N GLY A 63 -0.41 -8.10 5.47
CA GLY A 63 -1.10 -9.19 6.16
C GLY A 63 -2.16 -9.84 5.28
N GLU A 64 -2.93 -10.79 5.83
CA GLU A 64 -4.10 -11.30 5.10
C GLU A 64 -5.07 -10.15 4.82
N PRO A 65 -5.46 -9.91 3.55
CA PRO A 65 -6.53 -8.96 3.26
C PRO A 65 -7.76 -9.38 4.07
N PRO A 66 -8.57 -8.42 4.59
CA PRO A 66 -9.78 -8.77 5.33
C PRO A 66 -10.59 -9.74 4.47
N LYS A 67 -10.94 -10.90 5.03
CA LYS A 67 -11.57 -12.01 4.31
C LYS A 67 -12.69 -11.48 3.40
N LYS A 68 -12.43 -11.43 2.09
CA LYS A 68 -13.48 -11.17 1.12
C LYS A 68 -14.42 -12.38 1.17
N GLY A 69 -15.71 -12.17 1.45
CA GLY A 69 -16.68 -13.27 1.47
C GLY A 69 -17.75 -13.25 2.58
N GLY A 70 -17.80 -12.23 3.43
CA GLY A 70 -18.83 -12.15 4.48
C GLY A 70 -20.26 -11.96 3.98
N ILE A 71 -20.45 -11.53 2.74
CA ILE A 71 -21.80 -11.19 2.23
C ILE A 71 -22.67 -12.44 2.05
N LEU A 72 -22.11 -13.55 1.56
CA LEU A 72 -22.84 -14.80 1.44
C LEU A 72 -23.22 -15.36 2.82
N ALA A 73 -22.29 -15.29 3.79
CA ALA A 73 -22.55 -15.69 5.17
C ALA A 73 -23.55 -14.76 5.89
N ALA A 74 -23.59 -13.48 5.53
CA ALA A 74 -24.57 -12.52 6.03
C ALA A 74 -25.97 -12.79 5.44
N LEU A 75 -26.06 -13.00 4.13
CA LEU A 75 -27.31 -13.33 3.43
C LEU A 75 -27.90 -14.65 3.93
N ARG A 76 -27.09 -15.68 4.21
CA ARG A 76 -27.56 -16.96 4.78
C ARG A 76 -28.03 -16.86 6.23
N ARG A 77 -27.65 -15.80 6.96
CA ARG A 77 -28.15 -15.50 8.32
C ARG A 77 -29.32 -14.52 8.32
N SER A 78 -29.78 -14.09 7.13
CA SER A 78 -30.92 -13.19 7.03
C SER A 78 -32.16 -13.87 7.60
N PRO A 79 -32.95 -13.18 8.45
CA PRO A 79 -34.25 -13.68 8.89
C PRO A 79 -35.24 -13.84 7.72
N MET A 80 -34.93 -13.28 6.55
CA MET A 80 -35.73 -13.39 5.33
C MET A 80 -35.36 -14.63 4.47
N VAL A 81 -34.49 -15.51 4.94
CA VAL A 81 -34.20 -16.78 4.24
C VAL A 81 -35.49 -17.62 4.17
N GLY A 82 -35.97 -17.90 2.96
CA GLY A 82 -37.22 -18.62 2.73
C GLY A 82 -38.48 -17.76 2.79
N ALA A 83 -38.34 -16.43 2.95
CA ALA A 83 -39.46 -15.51 2.76
C ALA A 83 -39.83 -15.45 1.27
N ASP A 84 -41.13 -15.42 0.99
CA ASP A 84 -41.65 -15.23 -0.37
C ASP A 84 -41.52 -13.75 -0.75
N LEU A 85 -40.32 -13.38 -1.19
CA LEU A 85 -40.02 -12.04 -1.65
C LEU A 85 -40.45 -11.92 -3.12
N ASP A 86 -41.29 -10.93 -3.41
CA ASP A 86 -41.53 -10.54 -4.79
C ASP A 86 -40.27 -9.88 -5.35
N THR A 87 -39.47 -10.70 -6.05
CA THR A 87 -38.23 -10.27 -6.70
C THR A 87 -38.47 -9.60 -8.05
N LEU A 88 -39.71 -9.53 -8.52
CA LEU A 88 -40.03 -8.86 -9.78
C LEU A 88 -39.84 -7.36 -9.61
N ARG A 89 -38.83 -6.83 -10.27
CA ARG A 89 -38.59 -5.40 -10.34
C ARG A 89 -39.73 -4.74 -11.12
N SER A 90 -40.46 -3.82 -10.48
CA SER A 90 -41.44 -2.99 -11.18
C SER A 90 -40.75 -2.19 -12.28
N ARG A 91 -41.31 -2.23 -13.49
CA ARG A 91 -40.89 -1.35 -14.58
C ARG A 91 -41.83 -0.16 -14.59
N GLU A 92 -41.33 0.95 -14.08
CA GLU A 92 -42.02 2.24 -14.19
C GLU A 92 -41.47 3.00 -15.40
N GLU A 93 -42.32 3.81 -16.03
CA GLU A 93 -41.96 4.62 -17.22
C GLU A 93 -40.85 5.65 -16.93
N GLY A 94 -40.48 5.83 -15.66
CA GLY A 94 -39.52 6.83 -15.22
C GLY A 94 -40.17 8.21 -15.07
N ARG A 95 -39.43 9.14 -14.47
CA ARG A 95 -39.90 10.52 -14.31
C ARG A 95 -39.59 11.30 -15.59
N ALA A 96 -40.57 12.02 -16.12
CA ALA A 96 -40.32 13.02 -17.14
C ALA A 96 -39.32 14.06 -16.60
N ILE A 97 -38.15 14.15 -17.23
CA ILE A 97 -37.13 15.15 -16.95
C ILE A 97 -36.84 15.90 -18.24
N ASP A 98 -36.70 17.21 -18.14
CA ASP A 98 -36.25 18.08 -19.24
C ASP A 98 -34.71 18.07 -19.21
N LEU A 99 -34.07 17.69 -20.32
CA LEU A 99 -32.62 17.53 -20.45
C LEU A 99 -31.99 18.71 -21.20
#